data_AF-A0A1V4YIA8-F1
#
_entry.id   AF-A0A1V4YIA8-F1
#
_cell.length_a   1.000
_cell.length_b   1.000
_cell.length_c   1.000
_cell.angle_alpha   90.00
_cell.angle_beta   90.00
_cell.angle_gamma   90.00
#
_symmetry.space_group_name_H-M   'P 1'
#
loop_
_entity.id
_entity.type
_entity.pdbx_description
1 polymer ?
#
loop_
_entity_poly.entity_id
_entity_poly.type
_entity_poly.pdbx_seq_one_letter_code
_entity_poly.pdbx_strand_id
1 'polypeptide(L)'
;MAITRIFAPPVGDYGSGVNHAVEQSWTWDTRDDVADLYINRMGHTYTERNWGMSNPDLFKELLKGVDTAYNSRSTNLYGVLDNDDFFGYLGGLSMAIEKMNNGKAPNLYVVYEANPANPQIIALQTFMTREMRTRYFNPEWIQAMMNEGYSGARYISNKFVSYLWGWQVTSPATVENWMWDEVVNTYIKDQYNIGVDEWLSSGNNAYSMTSITGTLLTAAYNGYWQTDQATLRMVADTWAKMIIENGVACCDCSCGNIAMMEWVTQYINPDLLAQVKSQIYTATGYEGFAPSTPVNPNQPVQPTQPGQPSEPGQPSQPGEPGQPGEPSQPGQSEESASSNAGSTPGELQVSAATTPGDEGSQSSQAHEINPVNQQSSSQNTGMPIVATLAVIALVCLLAVGYFYRGRKQI
;
A
#
# COMPACT_ATOMS: atom_id res chain seq x y z
N MET A 1 -16.44 30.08 1.66
CA MET A 1 -15.38 29.05 1.59
C MET A 1 -13.99 29.58 1.96
N ALA A 2 -13.71 30.90 1.97
CA ALA A 2 -12.37 31.44 2.23
C ALA A 2 -11.71 31.00 3.57
N ILE A 3 -12.50 30.65 4.60
CA ILE A 3 -12.00 30.18 5.90
C ILE A 3 -11.87 28.64 6.01
N THR A 4 -12.24 27.88 4.98
CA THR A 4 -12.19 26.41 5.02
C THR A 4 -10.75 25.92 5.08
N ARG A 5 -10.42 25.08 6.06
CA ARG A 5 -9.06 24.52 6.27
C ARG A 5 -9.03 23.03 6.58
N ILE A 6 -10.20 22.39 6.75
CA ILE A 6 -10.30 20.97 7.08
C ILE A 6 -10.63 20.22 5.80
N PHE A 7 -9.71 19.34 5.42
CA PHE A 7 -9.74 18.54 4.21
C PHE A 7 -9.52 17.07 4.58
N ALA A 8 -10.18 16.15 3.88
CA ALA A 8 -10.01 14.71 4.06
C ALA A 8 -10.40 13.97 2.76
N PRO A 9 -10.31 12.63 2.72
CA PRO A 9 -10.89 11.83 1.64
C PRO A 9 -12.41 12.07 1.46
N PRO A 10 -13.01 11.63 0.34
CA PRO A 10 -14.45 11.64 0.12
C PRO A 10 -15.21 10.91 1.24
N VAL A 11 -16.48 11.23 1.43
CA VAL A 11 -17.34 10.52 2.39
C VAL A 11 -17.42 9.03 2.00
N GLY A 12 -17.10 8.16 2.95
CA GLY A 12 -17.14 6.71 2.75
C GLY A 12 -15.89 6.11 2.11
N ASP A 13 -14.84 6.90 1.87
CA ASP A 13 -13.57 6.45 1.31
C ASP A 13 -12.40 6.76 2.27
N TYR A 14 -11.27 6.06 2.10
CA TYR A 14 -10.13 6.08 3.03
C TYR A 14 -8.79 6.13 2.27
N GLY A 15 -7.76 6.64 2.92
CA GLY A 15 -6.40 6.66 2.35
C GLY A 15 -6.19 7.78 1.33
N SER A 16 -4.94 8.17 1.15
CA SER A 16 -4.56 9.20 0.16
C SER A 16 -4.39 8.65 -1.26
N GLY A 17 -4.37 7.32 -1.43
CA GLY A 17 -4.11 6.64 -2.71
C GLY A 17 -2.63 6.67 -3.15
N VAL A 18 -1.80 7.48 -2.50
CA VAL A 18 -0.37 7.65 -2.84
C VAL A 18 0.42 6.38 -2.59
N ASN A 19 0.14 5.65 -1.50
CA ASN A 19 0.79 4.39 -1.19
C ASN A 19 0.64 3.38 -2.34
N HIS A 20 -0.58 3.19 -2.84
CA HIS A 20 -0.84 2.28 -3.96
C HIS A 20 -0.22 2.76 -5.28
N ALA A 21 -0.29 4.07 -5.55
CA ALA A 21 0.33 4.63 -6.75
C ALA A 21 1.86 4.47 -6.75
N VAL A 22 2.51 4.61 -5.59
CA VAL A 22 3.97 4.45 -5.47
C VAL A 22 4.39 2.98 -5.66
N GLU A 23 3.62 2.03 -5.13
CA GLU A 23 3.80 0.60 -5.42
C GLU A 23 3.70 0.34 -6.93
N GLN A 24 2.79 1.02 -7.63
CA GLN A 24 2.57 0.90 -9.07
C GLN A 24 3.34 1.94 -9.88
N SER A 25 4.64 2.09 -9.62
CA SER A 25 5.47 3.15 -10.21
C SER A 25 5.52 3.21 -11.74
N TRP A 26 5.09 2.17 -12.45
CA TRP A 26 4.99 2.13 -13.93
C TRP A 26 3.66 2.65 -14.48
N THR A 27 2.74 3.12 -13.62
CA THR A 27 1.40 3.59 -14.01
C THR A 27 1.28 5.12 -14.12
N TRP A 28 2.37 5.83 -13.86
CA TRP A 28 2.47 7.29 -13.94
C TRP A 28 3.81 7.70 -14.55
N ASP A 29 3.83 8.86 -15.20
CA ASP A 29 5.04 9.35 -15.89
C ASP A 29 5.89 10.21 -14.96
N THR A 30 5.24 10.97 -14.08
CA THR A 30 5.91 11.94 -13.20
C THR A 30 5.36 11.92 -11.78
N ARG A 31 6.17 12.37 -10.80
CA ARG A 31 5.72 12.59 -9.42
C ARG A 31 4.52 13.56 -9.34
N ASP A 32 4.39 14.44 -10.33
CA ASP A 32 3.30 15.40 -10.43
C ASP A 32 1.93 14.72 -10.67
N ASP A 33 1.90 13.55 -11.30
CA ASP A 33 0.67 12.76 -11.48
C ASP A 33 0.21 12.17 -10.15
N VAL A 34 1.16 11.71 -9.33
CA VAL A 34 0.88 11.22 -7.96
C VAL A 34 0.45 12.38 -7.05
N ALA A 35 1.01 13.58 -7.23
CA ALA A 35 0.56 14.78 -6.53
C ALA A 35 -0.89 15.16 -6.91
N ASP A 36 -1.27 15.03 -8.18
CA ASP A 36 -2.65 15.28 -8.63
C ASP A 36 -3.62 14.24 -8.06
N LEU A 37 -3.23 12.97 -7.97
CA LEU A 37 -4.00 11.94 -7.26
C LEU A 37 -4.26 12.36 -5.81
N TYR A 38 -3.21 12.77 -5.09
CA TYR A 38 -3.34 13.23 -3.70
C TYR A 38 -4.30 14.43 -3.59
N ILE A 39 -4.13 15.45 -4.44
CA ILE A 39 -4.96 16.66 -4.42
C ILE A 39 -6.43 16.32 -4.69
N ASN A 40 -6.71 15.47 -5.69
CA ASN A 40 -8.07 15.10 -6.04
C ASN A 40 -8.73 14.27 -4.94
N ARG A 41 -7.98 13.37 -4.29
CA ARG A 41 -8.50 12.51 -3.25
C ARG A 41 -8.68 13.26 -1.92
N MET A 42 -7.68 14.04 -1.51
CA MET A 42 -7.69 14.78 -0.24
C MET A 42 -8.41 16.12 -0.32
N GLY A 43 -8.76 16.62 -1.51
CA GLY A 43 -9.39 17.91 -1.74
C GLY A 43 -10.88 18.02 -1.34
N HIS A 44 -11.39 17.17 -0.45
CA HIS A 44 -12.79 17.22 0.02
C HIS A 44 -12.90 17.99 1.33
N THR A 45 -13.79 18.98 1.35
CA THR A 45 -13.93 19.93 2.46
C THR A 45 -14.90 19.42 3.52
N TYR A 46 -14.52 19.60 4.79
CA TYR A 46 -15.35 19.30 5.94
C TYR A 46 -15.53 20.57 6.79
N THR A 47 -16.78 20.97 6.97
CA THR A 47 -17.18 22.17 7.70
C THR A 47 -18.50 21.91 8.42
N GLU A 48 -18.95 22.85 9.25
CA GLU A 48 -20.27 22.77 9.89
C GLU A 48 -21.43 22.63 8.87
N ARG A 49 -21.29 23.21 7.67
CA ARG A 49 -22.37 23.29 6.67
C ARG A 49 -22.20 22.38 5.45
N ASN A 50 -20.99 21.89 5.21
CA ASN A 50 -20.64 21.02 4.08
C ASN A 50 -19.81 19.86 4.60
N TRP A 51 -20.16 18.64 4.22
CA TRP A 51 -19.53 17.42 4.71
C TRP A 51 -19.01 16.59 3.53
N GLY A 52 -17.70 16.65 3.30
CA GLY A 52 -17.01 15.94 2.22
C GLY A 52 -17.30 16.48 0.81
N MET A 53 -17.56 17.78 0.68
CA MET A 53 -17.77 18.40 -0.63
C MET A 53 -16.43 18.57 -1.36
N SER A 54 -16.32 18.01 -2.58
CA SER A 54 -15.12 18.11 -3.41
C SER A 54 -14.79 19.57 -3.75
N ASN A 55 -13.57 20.01 -3.45
CA ASN A 55 -13.06 21.33 -3.77
C ASN A 55 -11.52 21.34 -3.90
N PRO A 56 -10.97 20.61 -4.90
CA PRO A 56 -9.53 20.53 -5.12
C PRO A 56 -8.89 21.88 -5.48
N ASP A 57 -9.63 22.79 -6.12
CA ASP A 57 -9.11 24.11 -6.48
C ASP A 57 -8.84 24.98 -5.25
N LEU A 58 -9.73 24.96 -4.26
CA LEU A 58 -9.47 25.62 -2.99
C LEU A 58 -8.30 24.95 -2.25
N PHE A 59 -8.20 23.63 -2.30
CA PHE A 59 -7.08 22.91 -1.68
C PHE A 59 -5.74 23.35 -2.29
N LYS A 60 -5.63 23.34 -3.63
CA LYS A 60 -4.46 23.84 -4.38
C LYS A 60 -4.08 25.26 -3.99
N GLU A 61 -5.05 26.17 -3.92
CA GLU A 61 -4.79 27.56 -3.56
C GLU A 61 -4.22 27.71 -2.14
N LEU A 62 -4.69 26.88 -1.19
CA LEU A 62 -4.22 26.91 0.20
C LEU A 62 -2.84 26.27 0.40
N LEU A 63 -2.40 25.41 -0.52
CA LEU A 63 -1.06 24.82 -0.47
C LEU A 63 0.03 25.78 -0.98
N LYS A 64 -0.34 26.80 -1.76
CA LYS A 64 0.61 27.82 -2.24
C LYS A 64 1.22 28.58 -1.07
N GLY A 65 2.55 28.70 -1.09
CA GLY A 65 3.33 29.39 -0.06
C GLY A 65 3.52 28.61 1.24
N VAL A 66 2.95 27.40 1.38
CA VAL A 66 3.25 26.52 2.51
C VAL A 66 4.70 26.07 2.41
N ASP A 67 5.50 26.36 3.44
CA ASP A 67 6.92 26.02 3.47
C ASP A 67 7.26 24.89 4.44
N THR A 68 6.30 24.43 5.24
CA THR A 68 6.50 23.48 6.32
C THR A 68 5.27 22.60 6.49
N ALA A 69 5.48 21.29 6.63
CA ALA A 69 4.44 20.32 6.95
C ALA A 69 4.85 19.43 8.13
N TYR A 70 3.85 19.04 8.91
CA TYR A 70 4.02 18.25 10.13
C TYR A 70 3.12 17.02 10.09
N ASN A 71 3.60 15.92 10.67
CA ASN A 71 2.75 14.80 11.07
C ASN A 71 3.17 14.33 12.47
N SER A 72 2.23 13.91 13.29
CA SER A 72 2.49 13.53 14.68
C SER A 72 2.71 12.02 14.85
N ARG A 73 3.50 11.66 15.85
CA ARG A 73 3.71 10.28 16.30
C ARG A 73 3.82 10.25 17.82
N SER A 74 2.92 9.51 18.46
CA SER A 74 2.84 9.38 19.93
C SER A 74 3.28 8.01 20.45
N THR A 75 4.04 7.24 19.66
CA THR A 75 4.45 5.87 19.98
C THR A 75 5.94 5.65 19.75
N ASN A 76 6.55 4.74 20.53
CA ASN A 76 7.89 4.21 20.27
C ASN A 76 7.86 2.93 19.42
N LEU A 77 6.68 2.36 19.16
CA LEU A 77 6.52 1.10 18.44
C LEU A 77 6.65 1.31 16.92
N TYR A 78 6.04 2.36 16.39
CA TYR A 78 5.99 2.64 14.95
C TYR A 78 6.78 3.90 14.61
N GLY A 79 7.66 3.80 13.62
CA GLY A 79 8.39 4.94 13.06
C GLY A 79 7.76 5.46 11.77
N VAL A 80 8.52 6.20 10.97
CA VAL A 80 8.08 6.78 9.69
C VAL A 80 8.31 5.84 8.50
N LEU A 81 9.12 4.80 8.67
CA LEU A 81 9.39 3.74 7.68
C LEU A 81 8.67 2.43 8.02
N ASP A 82 7.79 2.46 9.03
CA ASP A 82 7.13 1.28 9.56
C ASP A 82 5.76 0.98 8.91
N ASN A 83 5.08 2.04 8.48
CA ASN A 83 3.77 1.99 7.85
C ASN A 83 3.72 2.93 6.64
N ASP A 84 3.02 2.52 5.60
CA ASP A 84 2.88 3.24 4.33
C ASP A 84 2.09 4.55 4.49
N ASP A 85 1.15 4.60 5.42
CA ASP A 85 0.38 5.81 5.73
C ASP A 85 1.27 7.04 5.98
N PHE A 86 2.47 6.89 6.56
CA PHE A 86 3.26 8.07 6.87
C PHE A 86 3.72 8.80 5.60
N PHE A 87 4.26 8.07 4.62
CA PHE A 87 4.62 8.67 3.33
C PHE A 87 3.36 8.92 2.48
N GLY A 88 2.34 8.07 2.58
CA GLY A 88 1.07 8.24 1.87
C GLY A 88 0.40 9.58 2.20
N TYR A 89 0.40 9.98 3.47
CA TYR A 89 -0.21 11.24 3.91
C TYR A 89 0.78 12.42 3.93
N LEU A 90 1.90 12.32 4.66
CA LEU A 90 2.84 13.45 4.79
C LEU A 90 3.67 13.63 3.51
N GLY A 91 4.15 12.53 2.91
CA GLY A 91 4.84 12.57 1.63
C GLY A 91 3.91 12.98 0.48
N GLY A 92 2.68 12.46 0.46
CA GLY A 92 1.62 12.91 -0.48
C GLY A 92 1.36 14.42 -0.39
N LEU A 93 1.22 14.95 0.83
CA LEU A 93 1.08 16.38 1.07
C LEU A 93 2.32 17.16 0.60
N SER A 94 3.53 16.62 0.85
CA SER A 94 4.79 17.20 0.39
C SER A 94 4.80 17.39 -1.13
N MET A 95 4.42 16.36 -1.89
CA MET A 95 4.35 16.44 -3.36
C MET A 95 3.30 17.45 -3.83
N ALA A 96 2.13 17.49 -3.19
CA ALA A 96 1.10 18.47 -3.52
C ALA A 96 1.57 19.91 -3.27
N ILE A 97 2.26 20.16 -2.15
CA ILE A 97 2.86 21.47 -1.85
C ILE A 97 3.97 21.80 -2.85
N GLU A 98 4.86 20.85 -3.14
CA GLU A 98 5.97 21.00 -4.09
C GLU A 98 5.45 21.43 -5.47
N LYS A 99 4.41 20.76 -5.97
CA LYS A 99 3.73 21.09 -7.23
C LYS A 99 3.14 22.51 -7.20
N MET A 100 2.49 22.91 -6.11
CA MET A 100 1.89 24.25 -5.96
C MET A 100 2.92 25.36 -5.73
N ASN A 101 4.15 25.02 -5.36
CA ASN A 101 5.24 25.94 -5.09
C ASN A 101 6.34 25.91 -6.16
N ASN A 102 5.98 25.63 -7.41
CA ASN A 102 6.91 25.62 -8.56
C ASN A 102 8.13 24.71 -8.32
N GLY A 103 7.91 23.51 -7.77
CA GLY A 103 8.94 22.52 -7.50
C GLY A 103 9.67 22.70 -6.16
N LYS A 104 9.28 23.66 -5.31
CA LYS A 104 9.88 23.83 -3.98
C LYS A 104 9.14 22.99 -2.94
N ALA A 105 9.75 21.87 -2.54
CA ALA A 105 9.24 21.02 -1.46
C ALA A 105 9.25 21.75 -0.09
N PRO A 106 8.30 21.44 0.80
CA PRO A 106 8.29 21.98 2.17
C PRO A 106 9.32 21.28 3.07
N ASN A 107 9.65 21.93 4.19
CA ASN A 107 10.34 21.26 5.29
C ASN A 107 9.38 20.28 5.97
N LEU A 108 9.82 19.04 6.18
CA LEU A 108 9.01 18.00 6.81
C LEU A 108 9.48 17.72 8.23
N TYR A 109 8.54 17.70 9.17
CA TYR A 109 8.81 17.44 10.59
C TYR A 109 7.88 16.40 11.18
N VAL A 110 8.41 15.66 12.14
CA VAL A 110 7.66 14.75 13.01
C VAL A 110 7.45 15.42 14.36
N VAL A 111 6.19 15.61 14.75
CA VAL A 111 5.83 15.99 16.12
C VAL A 111 5.85 14.71 16.96
N TYR A 112 6.95 14.47 17.66
CA TYR A 112 7.22 13.25 18.40
C TYR A 112 6.82 13.38 19.87
N GLU A 113 5.80 12.62 20.26
CA GLU A 113 5.14 12.68 21.56
C GLU A 113 5.18 11.35 22.31
N ALA A 114 6.03 10.40 21.89
CA ALA A 114 6.13 9.09 22.53
C ALA A 114 6.58 9.15 24.00
N ASN A 115 7.23 10.25 24.40
CA ASN A 115 7.39 10.62 25.80
C ASN A 115 6.57 11.91 26.06
N PRO A 116 5.40 11.83 26.72
CA PRO A 116 4.56 12.99 26.96
C PRO A 116 5.21 14.02 27.90
N ALA A 117 6.25 13.63 28.66
CA ALA A 117 7.01 14.56 29.50
C ALA A 117 8.10 15.33 28.71
N ASN A 118 8.39 14.95 27.47
CA ASN A 118 9.39 15.60 26.62
C ASN A 118 8.99 15.51 25.13
N PRO A 119 7.94 16.23 24.69
CA PRO A 119 7.56 16.28 23.28
C PRO A 119 8.64 17.00 22.47
N GLN A 120 8.91 16.51 21.27
CA GLN A 120 9.94 17.04 20.37
C GLN A 120 9.38 17.29 18.98
N ILE A 121 9.91 18.28 18.27
CA ILE A 121 9.71 18.46 16.84
C ILE A 121 11.02 18.12 16.16
N ILE A 122 11.04 17.07 15.34
CA ILE A 122 12.25 16.49 14.76
C ILE A 122 12.12 16.56 13.24
N ALA A 123 13.15 17.04 12.54
CA ALA A 123 13.17 17.00 11.08
C ALA A 123 13.01 15.54 10.59
N LEU A 124 12.21 15.34 9.54
CA LEU A 124 11.87 14.00 9.05
C LEU A 124 13.13 13.16 8.76
N GLN A 125 14.12 13.74 8.07
CA GLN A 125 15.37 13.05 7.74
C GLN A 125 16.14 12.61 9.00
N THR A 126 16.18 13.46 10.03
CA THR A 126 16.82 13.12 11.32
C THR A 126 16.07 11.99 12.03
N PHE A 127 14.74 12.03 12.04
CA PHE A 127 13.92 10.98 12.62
C PHE A 127 14.14 9.64 11.88
N MET A 128 14.03 9.67 10.55
CA MET A 128 14.20 8.52 9.66
C MET A 128 15.59 7.89 9.82
N THR A 129 16.66 8.69 9.81
CA THR A 129 18.03 8.20 9.99
C THR A 129 18.20 7.52 11.36
N ARG A 130 17.63 8.10 12.42
CA ARG A 130 17.67 7.50 13.76
C ARG A 130 16.91 6.16 13.78
N GLU A 131 15.73 6.12 13.18
CA GLU A 131 14.94 4.89 13.05
C GLU A 131 15.70 3.80 12.30
N MET A 132 16.27 4.10 11.13
CA MET A 132 17.05 3.15 10.34
C MET A 132 18.20 2.56 11.14
N ARG A 133 19.01 3.39 11.81
CA ARG A 133 20.16 2.91 12.59
C ARG A 133 19.78 2.12 13.83
N THR A 134 18.65 2.44 14.46
CA THR A 134 18.24 1.78 15.71
C THR A 134 17.39 0.53 15.47
N ARG A 135 16.88 0.35 14.24
CA ARG A 135 15.97 -0.73 13.87
C ARG A 135 16.46 -1.49 12.64
N TYR A 136 16.30 -0.94 11.44
CA TYR A 136 16.47 -1.71 10.20
C TYR A 136 17.92 -2.12 9.93
N PHE A 137 18.89 -1.30 10.34
CA PHE A 137 20.32 -1.61 10.24
C PHE A 137 20.91 -2.11 11.57
N ASN A 138 20.06 -2.44 12.55
CA ASN A 138 20.52 -2.96 13.83
C ASN A 138 20.52 -4.50 13.80
N PRO A 139 21.67 -5.19 13.96
CA PRO A 139 21.73 -6.65 13.92
C PRO A 139 20.82 -7.32 14.95
N GLU A 140 20.61 -6.72 16.13
CA GLU A 140 19.72 -7.26 17.16
C GLU A 140 18.26 -7.29 16.70
N TRP A 141 17.82 -6.23 16.01
CA TRP A 141 16.46 -6.18 15.46
C TRP A 141 16.33 -7.15 14.28
N ILE A 142 17.35 -7.24 13.43
CA ILE A 142 17.36 -8.16 12.29
C ILE A 142 17.28 -9.61 12.77
N GLN A 143 18.10 -10.01 13.75
CA GLN A 143 18.06 -11.34 14.35
C GLN A 143 16.70 -11.64 15.01
N ALA A 144 16.10 -10.65 15.69
CA ALA A 144 14.74 -10.80 16.22
C ALA A 144 13.71 -11.04 15.09
N MET A 145 13.81 -10.33 13.97
CA MET A 145 12.96 -10.58 12.79
C MET A 145 13.23 -11.94 12.16
N MET A 146 14.49 -12.40 12.13
CA MET A 146 14.83 -13.74 11.63
C MET A 146 14.13 -14.85 12.41
N ASN A 147 13.98 -14.69 13.73
CA ASN A 147 13.25 -15.62 14.59
C ASN A 147 11.74 -15.68 14.32
N GLU A 148 11.17 -14.66 13.66
CA GLU A 148 9.77 -14.62 13.23
C GLU A 148 9.55 -15.26 11.83
N GLY A 149 10.60 -15.82 11.23
CA GLY A 149 10.54 -16.52 9.95
C GLY A 149 9.97 -15.66 8.83
N TYR A 150 9.01 -16.21 8.08
CA TYR A 150 8.39 -15.53 6.94
C TYR A 150 7.81 -14.15 7.28
N SER A 151 7.22 -13.98 8.48
CA SER A 151 6.64 -12.70 8.88
C SER A 151 7.71 -11.63 9.05
N GLY A 152 8.87 -11.99 9.62
CA GLY A 152 10.01 -11.09 9.73
C GLY A 152 10.62 -10.73 8.36
N ALA A 153 10.74 -11.71 7.45
CA ALA A 153 11.24 -11.48 6.10
C ALA A 153 10.34 -10.51 5.31
N ARG A 154 9.01 -10.70 5.42
CA ARG A 154 8.00 -9.78 4.87
C ARG A 154 8.10 -8.38 5.48
N TYR A 155 8.40 -8.27 6.77
CA TYR A 155 8.56 -6.96 7.43
C TYR A 155 9.77 -6.20 6.89
N ILE A 156 10.88 -6.89 6.65
CA ILE A 156 12.08 -6.28 6.08
C ILE A 156 11.81 -5.83 4.64
N SER A 157 11.22 -6.70 3.82
CA SER A 157 11.01 -6.45 2.40
C SER A 157 9.81 -5.53 2.13
N ASN A 158 8.59 -6.05 2.25
CA ASN A 158 7.34 -5.39 1.87
C ASN A 158 6.92 -4.24 2.79
N LYS A 159 7.59 -4.06 3.93
CA LYS A 159 7.45 -2.85 4.74
C LYS A 159 8.69 -1.99 4.59
N PHE A 160 9.73 -2.23 5.38
CA PHE A 160 10.85 -1.28 5.46
C PHE A 160 11.42 -0.88 4.09
N VAL A 161 11.84 -1.83 3.25
CA VAL A 161 12.46 -1.52 1.96
C VAL A 161 11.44 -0.90 0.99
N SER A 162 10.22 -1.43 0.91
CA SER A 162 9.14 -0.84 0.09
C SER A 162 8.73 0.57 0.57
N TYR A 163 8.79 0.86 1.86
CA TYR A 163 8.40 2.17 2.41
C TYR A 163 9.55 3.17 2.32
N LEU A 164 10.80 2.72 2.28
CA LEU A 164 11.93 3.54 1.86
C LEU A 164 11.76 4.01 0.40
N TRP A 165 11.29 3.12 -0.49
CA TRP A 165 10.87 3.50 -1.84
C TRP A 165 9.69 4.50 -1.83
N GLY A 166 8.69 4.26 -0.96
CA GLY A 166 7.61 5.20 -0.64
C GLY A 166 8.10 6.63 -0.39
N TRP A 167 9.07 6.77 0.52
CA TRP A 167 9.70 8.05 0.83
C TRP A 167 10.57 8.59 -0.30
N GLN A 168 11.27 7.74 -1.03
CA GLN A 168 12.10 8.15 -2.16
C GLN A 168 11.26 8.85 -3.24
N VAL A 169 10.07 8.33 -3.55
CA VAL A 169 9.16 8.94 -4.52
C VAL A 169 8.51 10.20 -3.95
N THR A 170 8.05 10.16 -2.71
CA THR A 170 7.25 11.27 -2.14
C THR A 170 8.09 12.43 -1.62
N SER A 171 9.32 12.18 -1.20
CA SER A 171 10.27 13.18 -0.70
C SER A 171 11.72 12.78 -1.03
N PRO A 172 12.14 12.90 -2.30
CA PRO A 172 13.46 12.41 -2.75
C PRO A 172 14.64 13.00 -1.98
N ALA A 173 14.55 14.24 -1.52
CA ALA A 173 15.59 14.89 -0.73
C ALA A 173 15.77 14.31 0.68
N THR A 174 14.79 13.55 1.18
CA THR A 174 14.86 12.89 2.50
C THR A 174 15.61 11.57 2.44
N VAL A 175 15.53 10.85 1.31
CA VAL A 175 16.18 9.55 1.12
C VAL A 175 17.49 9.76 0.37
N GLU A 176 18.60 9.54 1.07
CA GLU A 176 19.94 9.74 0.51
C GLU A 176 20.51 8.43 -0.04
N ASN A 177 21.45 8.53 -0.99
CA ASN A 177 22.05 7.38 -1.65
C ASN A 177 22.59 6.31 -0.68
N TRP A 178 23.25 6.76 0.40
CA TRP A 178 23.84 5.86 1.39
C TRP A 178 22.80 4.97 2.08
N MET A 179 21.53 5.40 2.16
CA MET A 179 20.45 4.62 2.76
C MET A 179 20.19 3.35 1.95
N TRP A 180 20.24 3.45 0.62
CA TRP A 180 20.14 2.30 -0.28
C TRP A 180 21.40 1.43 -0.26
N ASP A 181 22.58 2.05 -0.22
CA ASP A 181 23.85 1.32 -0.06
C ASP A 181 23.84 0.48 1.22
N GLU A 182 23.27 1.02 2.31
CA GLU A 182 23.18 0.33 3.59
C GLU A 182 22.16 -0.82 3.60
N VAL A 183 21.08 -0.73 2.81
CA VAL A 183 20.18 -1.88 2.55
C VAL A 183 20.96 -3.02 1.90
N VAL A 184 21.78 -2.73 0.89
CA VAL A 184 22.62 -3.74 0.22
C VAL A 184 23.64 -4.32 1.19
N ASN A 185 24.37 -3.48 1.93
CA ASN A 185 25.40 -3.92 2.87
C ASN A 185 24.81 -4.81 3.97
N THR A 186 23.63 -4.44 4.47
CA THR A 186 22.97 -5.14 5.58
C THR A 186 22.35 -6.47 5.14
N TYR A 187 21.52 -6.47 4.10
CA TYR A 187 20.66 -7.61 3.80
C TYR A 187 21.15 -8.51 2.66
N ILE A 188 22.05 -8.03 1.81
CA ILE A 188 22.58 -8.78 0.66
C ILE A 188 24.02 -9.19 0.91
N LYS A 189 24.86 -8.25 1.38
CA LYS A 189 26.27 -8.54 1.69
C LYS A 189 26.47 -9.09 3.10
N ASP A 190 25.40 -9.18 3.90
CA ASP A 190 25.41 -9.61 5.30
C ASP A 190 26.62 -9.06 6.08
N GLN A 191 26.76 -7.72 6.12
CA GLN A 191 27.93 -7.08 6.74
C GLN A 191 28.16 -7.47 8.21
N TYR A 192 27.13 -7.97 8.90
CA TYR A 192 27.21 -8.42 10.28
C TYR A 192 27.57 -9.90 10.43
N ASN A 193 27.60 -10.67 9.33
CA ASN A 193 27.82 -12.11 9.30
C ASN A 193 26.83 -12.86 10.21
N ILE A 194 25.55 -12.49 10.15
CA ILE A 194 24.46 -13.08 10.95
C ILE A 194 23.64 -14.10 10.15
N GLY A 195 23.98 -14.34 8.88
CA GLY A 195 23.31 -15.26 7.97
C GLY A 195 21.99 -14.70 7.41
N VAL A 196 21.82 -13.38 7.38
CA VAL A 196 20.56 -12.76 6.92
C VAL A 196 20.35 -12.94 5.42
N ASP A 197 21.41 -12.95 4.62
CA ASP A 197 21.36 -13.16 3.17
C ASP A 197 20.93 -14.60 2.83
N GLU A 198 21.53 -15.59 3.49
CA GLU A 198 21.17 -17.00 3.36
C GLU A 198 19.74 -17.23 3.84
N TRP A 199 19.38 -16.66 4.99
CA TRP A 199 18.04 -16.77 5.55
C TRP A 199 16.98 -16.14 4.64
N LEU A 200 17.23 -14.94 4.10
CA LEU A 200 16.35 -14.28 3.13
C LEU A 200 16.27 -15.06 1.81
N SER A 201 17.31 -15.80 1.45
CA SER A 201 17.35 -16.61 0.21
C SER A 201 16.74 -18.01 0.38
N SER A 202 16.26 -18.37 1.59
CA SER A 202 15.82 -19.73 1.91
C SER A 202 14.30 -19.87 1.95
N GLY A 203 13.79 -20.99 1.44
CA GLY A 203 12.37 -21.34 1.49
C GLY A 203 11.45 -20.21 1.03
N ASN A 204 10.37 -19.96 1.77
CA ASN A 204 9.42 -18.88 1.43
C ASN A 204 9.97 -17.47 1.68
N ASN A 205 11.13 -17.31 2.33
CA ASN A 205 11.72 -15.99 2.49
C ASN A 205 12.32 -15.47 1.18
N ALA A 206 12.61 -16.35 0.22
CA ALA A 206 13.19 -15.98 -1.08
C ALA A 206 12.33 -14.96 -1.86
N TYR A 207 11.01 -14.94 -1.64
CA TYR A 207 10.13 -13.91 -2.19
C TYR A 207 10.42 -12.51 -1.59
N SER A 208 10.83 -12.45 -0.31
CA SER A 208 11.29 -11.21 0.32
C SER A 208 12.64 -10.76 -0.25
N MET A 209 13.58 -11.68 -0.51
CA MET A 209 14.83 -11.33 -1.21
C MET A 209 14.56 -10.81 -2.63
N THR A 210 13.63 -11.44 -3.36
CA THR A 210 13.17 -10.96 -4.68
C THR A 210 12.60 -9.55 -4.58
N SER A 211 11.79 -9.27 -3.54
CA SER A 211 11.21 -7.95 -3.32
C SER A 211 12.23 -6.88 -2.95
N ILE A 212 13.20 -7.20 -2.08
CA ILE A 212 14.28 -6.28 -1.68
C ILE A 212 15.11 -5.90 -2.90
N THR A 213 15.58 -6.90 -3.64
CA THR A 213 16.43 -6.69 -4.82
C THR A 213 15.66 -6.00 -5.95
N GLY A 214 14.39 -6.36 -6.20
CA GLY A 214 13.55 -5.67 -7.18
C GLY A 214 13.27 -4.21 -6.84
N THR A 215 13.08 -3.88 -5.56
CA THR A 215 12.93 -2.49 -5.09
C THR A 215 14.22 -1.70 -5.28
N LEU A 216 15.38 -2.28 -4.94
CA LEU A 216 16.70 -1.65 -5.18
C LEU A 216 16.92 -1.38 -6.68
N LEU A 217 16.62 -2.35 -7.54
CA LEU A 217 16.72 -2.20 -9.00
C LEU A 217 15.76 -1.14 -9.52
N THR A 218 14.56 -1.02 -8.94
CA THR A 218 13.60 0.05 -9.25
C THR A 218 14.16 1.42 -8.86
N ALA A 219 14.78 1.54 -7.68
CA ALA A 219 15.43 2.78 -7.26
C ALA A 219 16.60 3.17 -8.19
N ALA A 220 17.40 2.19 -8.64
CA ALA A 220 18.49 2.42 -9.58
C ALA A 220 17.99 2.78 -10.98
N TYR A 221 16.98 2.08 -11.50
CA TYR A 221 16.36 2.34 -12.81
C TYR A 221 15.83 3.78 -12.90
N ASN A 222 15.19 4.26 -11.84
CA ASN A 222 14.67 5.62 -11.76
C ASN A 222 15.73 6.68 -11.39
N GLY A 223 17.00 6.30 -11.25
CA GLY A 223 18.12 7.21 -10.97
C GLY A 223 18.22 7.71 -9.52
N TYR A 224 17.37 7.20 -8.62
CA TYR A 224 17.36 7.56 -7.20
C TYR A 224 18.49 6.91 -6.39
N TRP A 225 18.93 5.73 -6.81
CA TRP A 225 20.09 5.05 -6.24
C TRP A 225 21.19 4.90 -7.29
N GLN A 226 22.39 5.35 -6.94
CA GLN A 226 23.59 5.31 -7.75
C GLN A 226 24.62 4.47 -7.04
N THR A 227 25.09 3.41 -7.70
CA THR A 227 26.08 2.49 -7.16
C THR A 227 27.05 2.05 -8.25
N ASP A 228 28.14 1.40 -7.85
CA ASP A 228 29.11 0.87 -8.80
C ASP A 228 28.54 -0.33 -9.58
N GLN A 229 29.08 -0.59 -10.78
CA GLN A 229 28.57 -1.67 -11.61
C GLN A 229 28.70 -3.07 -10.97
N ALA A 230 29.68 -3.31 -10.11
CA ALA A 230 29.82 -4.60 -9.46
C ALA A 230 28.69 -4.82 -8.45
N THR A 231 28.36 -3.80 -7.65
CA THR A 231 27.21 -3.82 -6.74
C THR A 231 25.90 -3.95 -7.51
N LEU A 232 25.71 -3.22 -8.61
CA LEU A 232 24.48 -3.33 -9.41
C LEU A 232 24.31 -4.73 -10.03
N ARG A 233 25.38 -5.33 -10.57
CA ARG A 233 25.35 -6.71 -11.08
C ARG A 233 25.07 -7.72 -9.97
N MET A 234 25.65 -7.57 -8.79
CA MET A 234 25.36 -8.42 -7.65
C MET A 234 23.87 -8.41 -7.30
N VAL A 235 23.25 -7.23 -7.22
CA VAL A 235 21.81 -7.12 -6.92
C VAL A 235 20.97 -7.74 -8.04
N ALA A 236 21.32 -7.49 -9.31
CA ALA A 236 20.65 -8.07 -10.47
C ALA A 236 20.75 -9.61 -10.51
N ASP A 237 21.92 -10.16 -10.23
CA ASP A 237 22.15 -11.61 -10.18
C ASP A 237 21.40 -12.27 -9.03
N THR A 238 21.38 -11.64 -7.85
CA THR A 238 20.59 -12.12 -6.71
C THR A 238 19.10 -12.13 -7.06
N TRP A 239 18.57 -11.05 -7.64
CA TRP A 239 17.19 -10.99 -8.10
C TRP A 239 16.87 -12.10 -9.11
N ALA A 240 17.73 -12.27 -10.12
CA ALA A 240 17.55 -13.29 -11.15
C ALA A 240 17.58 -14.71 -10.56
N LYS A 241 18.53 -14.99 -9.66
CA LYS A 241 18.65 -16.29 -8.99
C LYS A 241 17.40 -16.62 -8.17
N MET A 242 16.89 -15.66 -7.40
CA MET A 242 15.68 -15.88 -6.60
C MET A 242 14.47 -16.21 -7.49
N ILE A 243 14.32 -15.52 -8.63
CA ILE A 243 13.26 -15.82 -9.61
C ILE A 243 13.44 -17.19 -10.27
N ILE A 244 14.67 -17.56 -10.63
CA ILE A 244 14.96 -18.86 -11.26
C ILE A 244 14.60 -20.01 -10.30
N GLU A 245 14.99 -19.89 -9.04
CA GLU A 245 14.85 -20.96 -8.04
C GLU A 245 13.43 -21.05 -7.45
N ASN A 246 12.71 -19.92 -7.35
CA ASN A 246 11.44 -19.85 -6.62
C ASN A 246 10.25 -19.41 -7.48
N GLY A 247 10.48 -19.04 -8.74
CA GLY A 247 9.49 -18.41 -9.59
C GLY A 247 9.35 -16.91 -9.31
N VAL A 248 8.47 -16.25 -10.07
CA VAL A 248 8.20 -14.83 -9.86
C VAL A 248 7.20 -14.63 -8.72
N ALA A 249 7.40 -13.58 -7.92
CA ALA A 249 6.43 -13.19 -6.89
C ALA A 249 5.20 -12.48 -7.50
N CYS A 250 5.33 -11.97 -8.73
CA CYS A 250 4.38 -11.06 -9.39
C CYS A 250 3.87 -9.91 -8.51
N CYS A 251 4.78 -9.38 -7.69
CA CYS A 251 4.70 -8.06 -7.10
C CYS A 251 5.06 -6.96 -8.11
N ASP A 252 4.92 -5.71 -7.69
CA ASP A 252 5.51 -4.51 -8.30
C ASP A 252 6.97 -4.73 -8.73
N CYS A 253 7.72 -5.46 -7.90
CA CYS A 253 9.13 -5.78 -8.04
C CYS A 253 9.51 -6.93 -9.00
N SER A 254 8.56 -7.68 -9.57
CA SER A 254 8.89 -8.87 -10.39
C SER A 254 7.94 -9.22 -11.55
N CYS A 255 6.81 -8.52 -11.70
CA CYS A 255 5.96 -8.61 -12.91
C CYS A 255 5.39 -7.26 -13.36
N GLY A 256 5.35 -6.25 -12.48
CA GLY A 256 4.71 -4.95 -12.78
C GLY A 256 5.54 -4.06 -13.71
N ASN A 257 6.76 -3.69 -13.29
CA ASN A 257 7.59 -2.74 -14.01
C ASN A 257 8.40 -3.42 -15.14
N ILE A 258 7.75 -3.69 -16.27
CA ILE A 258 8.36 -4.34 -17.45
C ILE A 258 9.61 -3.58 -17.93
N ALA A 259 9.58 -2.25 -17.95
CA ALA A 259 10.71 -1.45 -18.43
C ALA A 259 11.95 -1.58 -17.54
N MET A 260 11.77 -1.58 -16.22
CA MET A 260 12.84 -1.88 -15.26
C MET A 260 13.35 -3.31 -15.46
N MET A 261 12.46 -4.28 -15.66
CA MET A 261 12.84 -5.67 -15.86
C MET A 261 13.61 -5.91 -17.17
N GLU A 262 13.28 -5.20 -18.25
CA GLU A 262 14.07 -5.23 -19.48
C GLU A 262 15.44 -4.59 -19.24
N TRP A 263 15.46 -3.43 -18.58
CA TRP A 263 16.68 -2.71 -18.26
C TRP A 263 17.64 -3.53 -17.39
N VAL A 264 17.15 -4.31 -16.42
CA VAL A 264 18.04 -5.09 -15.54
C VAL A 264 18.75 -6.23 -16.30
N THR A 265 18.20 -6.72 -17.42
CA THR A 265 18.80 -7.83 -18.18
C THR A 265 20.23 -7.55 -18.65
N GLN A 266 20.61 -6.28 -18.83
CA GLN A 266 21.98 -5.90 -19.22
C GLN A 266 23.01 -6.08 -18.09
N TYR A 267 22.55 -6.24 -16.84
CA TYR A 267 23.39 -6.43 -15.66
C TYR A 267 23.38 -7.87 -15.15
N ILE A 268 22.47 -8.71 -15.64
CA ILE A 268 22.38 -10.12 -15.23
C ILE A 268 23.50 -10.92 -15.90
N ASN A 269 24.10 -11.83 -15.14
CA ASN A 269 25.06 -12.80 -15.62
C ASN A 269 24.48 -13.58 -16.82
N PRO A 270 25.19 -13.65 -17.96
CA PRO A 270 24.74 -14.37 -19.15
C PRO A 270 24.27 -15.80 -18.92
N ASP A 271 24.84 -16.51 -17.93
CA ASP A 271 24.48 -17.89 -17.59
C ASP A 271 23.10 -18.00 -16.93
N LEU A 272 22.65 -16.94 -16.26
CA LEU A 272 21.32 -16.83 -15.62
C LEU A 272 20.27 -16.27 -16.58
N LEU A 273 20.69 -15.45 -17.55
CA LEU A 273 19.80 -14.62 -18.36
C LEU A 273 18.70 -15.44 -19.07
N ALA A 274 19.06 -16.55 -19.73
CA ALA A 274 18.06 -17.36 -20.45
C ALA A 274 17.00 -17.95 -19.50
N GLN A 275 17.41 -18.37 -18.30
CA GLN A 275 16.52 -19.00 -17.32
C GLN A 275 15.57 -17.98 -16.70
N VAL A 276 16.08 -16.82 -16.28
CA VAL A 276 15.24 -15.76 -15.69
C VAL A 276 14.26 -15.20 -16.72
N LYS A 277 14.69 -14.96 -17.97
CA LYS A 277 13.78 -14.52 -19.05
C LYS A 277 12.65 -15.53 -19.27
N SER A 278 12.97 -16.83 -19.27
CA SER A 278 11.95 -17.88 -19.40
C SER A 278 10.93 -17.88 -18.25
N GLN A 279 11.37 -17.67 -17.01
CA GLN A 279 10.46 -17.57 -15.85
C GLN A 279 9.54 -16.36 -15.97
N ILE A 280 10.09 -15.18 -16.28
CA ILE A 280 9.32 -13.95 -16.43
C ILE A 280 8.33 -14.07 -17.61
N TYR A 281 8.74 -14.63 -18.74
CA TYR A 281 7.86 -14.86 -19.88
C TYR A 281 6.70 -15.79 -19.52
N THR A 282 6.98 -16.88 -18.82
CA THR A 282 5.94 -17.85 -18.42
C THR A 282 4.86 -17.20 -17.56
N ALA A 283 5.25 -16.25 -16.71
CA ALA A 283 4.31 -15.57 -15.81
C ALA A 283 3.60 -14.36 -16.43
N THR A 284 4.27 -13.63 -17.33
CA THR A 284 3.76 -12.36 -17.86
C THR A 284 3.17 -12.47 -19.27
N GLY A 285 3.58 -13.48 -20.04
CA GLY A 285 3.29 -13.58 -21.47
C GLY A 285 3.93 -12.48 -22.32
N TYR A 286 4.83 -11.66 -21.76
CA TYR A 286 5.39 -10.52 -22.45
C TYR A 286 6.53 -10.95 -23.40
N GLU A 287 6.32 -10.74 -24.70
CA GLU A 287 7.20 -11.19 -25.80
C GLU A 287 8.66 -10.73 -25.68
N GLY A 288 8.96 -9.61 -25.02
CA GLY A 288 10.35 -9.17 -24.80
C GLY A 288 11.18 -10.15 -23.95
N PHE A 289 10.52 -10.99 -23.17
CA PHE A 289 11.14 -12.07 -22.40
C PHE A 289 11.04 -13.44 -23.05
N ALA A 290 10.38 -13.57 -24.20
CA ALA A 290 10.19 -14.86 -24.86
C ALA A 290 11.53 -15.58 -25.09
N PRO A 291 11.60 -16.90 -24.84
CA PRO A 291 12.75 -17.70 -25.24
C PRO A 291 12.96 -17.54 -26.74
N SER A 292 14.18 -17.20 -27.16
CA SER A 292 14.51 -17.15 -28.58
C SER A 292 14.23 -18.52 -29.19
N THR A 293 13.22 -18.60 -30.08
CA THR A 293 13.00 -19.79 -30.90
C THR A 293 14.24 -19.96 -31.78
N PRO A 294 14.84 -21.17 -31.88
CA PRO A 294 15.89 -21.39 -32.85
C PRO A 294 15.31 -21.14 -34.24
N VAL A 295 15.72 -20.05 -34.89
CA VAL A 295 15.41 -19.78 -36.29
C VAL A 295 16.05 -20.92 -37.08
N ASN A 296 15.21 -21.81 -37.62
CA ASN A 296 15.67 -22.86 -38.51
C ASN A 296 16.16 -22.19 -39.81
N PRO A 297 17.46 -22.29 -40.18
CA PRO A 297 18.01 -21.61 -41.37
C PRO A 297 17.37 -22.05 -42.69
N ASN A 298 16.59 -23.13 -42.68
CA ASN A 298 15.95 -23.71 -43.87
C ASN A 298 14.43 -23.45 -43.98
N GLN A 299 13.85 -22.57 -43.17
CA GLN A 299 12.47 -22.11 -43.42
C GLN A 299 12.49 -20.85 -44.32
N PRO A 300 11.76 -20.84 -45.45
CA PRO A 300 11.63 -19.64 -46.26
C PRO A 300 11.00 -18.52 -45.43
N VAL A 301 11.64 -17.36 -45.38
CA VAL A 301 11.02 -16.14 -44.84
C VAL A 301 9.85 -15.80 -45.76
N GLN A 302 8.63 -16.02 -45.28
CA GLN A 302 7.44 -15.60 -46.00
C GLN A 302 7.35 -14.07 -45.92
N PRO A 303 7.25 -13.35 -47.06
CA PRO A 303 7.18 -11.88 -47.02
C PRO A 303 5.97 -11.46 -46.21
N THR A 304 6.17 -10.62 -45.21
CA THR A 304 5.07 -9.97 -44.49
C THR A 304 4.29 -9.13 -45.49
N GLN A 305 3.02 -9.49 -45.67
CA GLN A 305 2.09 -8.77 -46.53
C GLN A 305 1.86 -7.38 -45.91
N PRO A 306 1.90 -6.29 -46.68
CA PRO A 306 1.60 -4.95 -46.15
C PRO A 306 0.20 -4.96 -45.55
N GLY A 307 0.09 -4.55 -44.29
CA GLY A 307 -1.19 -4.47 -43.58
C GLY A 307 -2.19 -3.62 -44.37
N GLN A 308 -3.41 -4.15 -44.56
CA GLN A 308 -4.50 -3.36 -45.12
C GLN A 308 -4.84 -2.21 -44.17
N PRO A 309 -5.16 -1.02 -44.69
CA PRO A 309 -5.66 0.08 -43.85
C PRO A 309 -6.96 -0.35 -43.18
N SER A 310 -7.08 -0.12 -41.88
CA SER A 310 -8.32 -0.29 -41.13
C SER A 310 -9.42 0.62 -41.72
N GLU A 311 -10.59 0.04 -42.02
CA GLU A 311 -11.77 0.81 -42.41
C GLU A 311 -12.21 1.74 -41.28
N PRO A 312 -12.67 2.97 -41.57
CA PRO A 312 -13.22 3.87 -40.56
C PRO A 312 -14.46 3.24 -39.92
N GLY A 313 -14.49 3.16 -38.59
CA GLY A 313 -15.65 2.69 -37.84
C GLY A 313 -16.91 3.49 -38.18
N GLN A 314 -18.02 2.79 -38.40
CA GLN A 314 -19.32 3.41 -38.61
C GLN A 314 -19.78 4.18 -37.36
N PRO A 315 -20.44 5.35 -37.50
CA PRO A 315 -20.98 6.07 -36.35
C PRO A 315 -22.12 5.27 -35.71
N SER A 316 -22.11 5.20 -34.38
CA SER A 316 -23.22 4.69 -33.59
C SER A 316 -24.48 5.55 -33.79
N GLN A 317 -25.64 4.90 -33.97
CA GLN A 317 -26.93 5.57 -34.09
C GLN A 317 -27.32 6.28 -32.78
N PRO A 318 -27.99 7.46 -32.84
CA PRO A 318 -28.51 8.12 -31.65
C PRO A 318 -29.64 7.29 -31.01
N GLY A 319 -29.58 7.10 -29.70
CA GLY A 319 -30.67 6.48 -28.93
C GLY A 319 -31.96 7.31 -28.97
N GLU A 320 -33.10 6.62 -28.98
CA GLU A 320 -34.42 7.25 -29.01
C GLU A 320 -34.70 8.10 -27.75
N PRO A 321 -35.42 9.22 -27.86
CA PRO A 321 -35.83 10.02 -26.70
C PRO A 321 -36.90 9.31 -25.89
N GLY A 322 -36.72 9.22 -24.57
CA GLY A 322 -37.75 8.77 -23.63
C GLY A 322 -38.98 9.68 -23.62
N GLN A 323 -40.16 9.08 -23.47
CA GLN A 323 -41.45 9.80 -23.43
C GLN A 323 -41.55 10.75 -22.21
N PRO A 324 -42.28 11.89 -22.33
CA PRO A 324 -42.51 12.79 -21.21
C PRO A 324 -43.58 12.23 -20.27
N GLY A 325 -43.32 12.27 -18.96
CA GLY A 325 -44.33 12.02 -17.93
C GLY A 325 -45.36 13.15 -17.83
N GLU A 326 -46.63 12.80 -17.62
CA GLU A 326 -47.74 13.74 -17.43
C GLU A 326 -47.64 14.54 -16.12
N PRO A 327 -48.20 15.76 -16.07
CA PRO A 327 -48.09 16.65 -14.92
C PRO A 327 -49.19 16.41 -13.89
N SER A 328 -48.84 16.39 -12.61
CA SER A 328 -49.79 16.51 -11.50
C SER A 328 -49.84 17.95 -10.97
N GLN A 329 -51.05 18.52 -10.94
CA GLN A 329 -51.38 19.83 -10.37
C GLN A 329 -51.91 19.73 -8.91
N PRO A 330 -52.01 20.85 -8.17
CA PRO A 330 -51.77 20.88 -6.72
C PRO A 330 -53.01 21.17 -5.84
N GLY A 331 -52.85 20.95 -4.53
CA GLY A 331 -53.72 21.41 -3.43
C GLY A 331 -54.16 20.25 -2.52
N GLN A 332 -54.39 20.40 -1.22
CA GLN A 332 -54.29 21.51 -0.27
C GLN A 332 -54.49 20.88 1.14
N SER A 333 -53.71 21.35 2.11
CA SER A 333 -54.00 21.63 3.54
C SER A 333 -54.84 20.71 4.48
N GLU A 334 -54.46 20.84 5.77
CA GLU A 334 -55.14 20.52 7.05
C GLU A 334 -54.98 19.10 7.62
N GLU A 335 -55.00 18.85 8.93
CA GLU A 335 -54.54 19.52 10.15
C GLU A 335 -54.67 18.43 11.25
N SER A 336 -53.92 18.57 12.34
CA SER A 336 -54.26 18.09 13.70
C SER A 336 -54.09 16.61 14.14
N ALA A 337 -53.29 16.49 15.21
CA ALA A 337 -53.53 15.75 16.46
C ALA A 337 -52.81 14.40 16.73
N SER A 338 -51.77 14.50 17.57
CA SER A 338 -51.63 13.85 18.88
C SER A 338 -51.79 12.33 19.00
N SER A 339 -50.70 11.61 19.32
CA SER A 339 -50.37 11.16 20.70
C SER A 339 -49.42 9.95 20.74
N ASN A 340 -48.46 10.07 21.67
CA ASN A 340 -47.83 9.04 22.52
C ASN A 340 -47.24 7.73 21.96
N ALA A 341 -45.93 7.65 22.24
CA ALA A 341 -45.25 6.61 23.03
C ALA A 341 -44.82 5.29 22.37
N GLY A 342 -43.53 4.97 22.59
CA GLY A 342 -43.12 3.59 22.83
C GLY A 342 -41.99 3.03 21.96
N SER A 343 -40.77 3.12 22.48
CA SER A 343 -39.74 2.06 22.51
C SER A 343 -39.20 1.43 21.22
N THR A 344 -37.93 1.81 20.94
CA THR A 344 -36.71 0.99 20.71
C THR A 344 -36.62 0.04 19.49
N PRO A 345 -35.45 -0.01 18.78
CA PRO A 345 -35.36 -0.49 17.40
C PRO A 345 -34.91 -1.95 17.27
N GLY A 346 -35.43 -2.62 16.25
CA GLY A 346 -34.97 -3.92 15.77
C GLY A 346 -33.71 -3.82 14.91
N GLU A 347 -32.84 -4.80 15.09
CA GLU A 347 -31.62 -5.06 14.33
C GLU A 347 -31.89 -5.15 12.81
N LEU A 348 -31.09 -4.42 12.03
CA LEU A 348 -30.90 -4.67 10.62
C LEU A 348 -29.57 -5.40 10.43
N GLN A 349 -29.67 -6.67 10.02
CA GLN A 349 -28.58 -7.43 9.44
C GLN A 349 -28.13 -6.77 8.13
N VAL A 350 -26.85 -6.41 8.04
CA VAL A 350 -26.20 -6.09 6.77
C VAL A 350 -25.38 -7.31 6.35
N SER A 351 -25.89 -7.99 5.33
CA SER A 351 -25.13 -9.00 4.58
C SER A 351 -24.21 -8.27 3.60
N ALA A 352 -22.90 -8.36 3.81
CA ALA A 352 -21.93 -7.99 2.79
C ALA A 352 -21.84 -9.14 1.78
N ALA A 353 -22.43 -8.92 0.61
CA ALA A 353 -22.30 -9.78 -0.55
C ALA A 353 -20.92 -9.54 -1.18
N THR A 354 -20.06 -10.54 -1.11
CA THR A 354 -18.97 -10.76 -2.07
C THR A 354 -19.56 -11.48 -3.28
N THR A 355 -19.26 -11.02 -4.50
CA THR A 355 -19.58 -11.76 -5.73
C THR A 355 -18.50 -11.48 -6.79
N PRO A 356 -18.16 -12.48 -7.65
CA PRO A 356 -16.83 -12.70 -8.20
C PRO A 356 -16.75 -12.65 -9.74
N GLY A 357 -15.57 -12.94 -10.29
CA GLY A 357 -15.31 -13.35 -11.68
C GLY A 357 -13.84 -13.07 -12.01
N ASP A 358 -13.04 -13.94 -12.64
CA ASP A 358 -13.35 -15.09 -13.49
C ASP A 358 -12.06 -15.96 -13.62
N GLU A 359 -12.17 -17.29 -13.62
CA GLU A 359 -11.08 -18.17 -14.09
C GLU A 359 -11.65 -19.32 -14.93
N GLY A 360 -11.08 -19.46 -16.13
CA GLY A 360 -11.27 -20.61 -17.00
C GLY A 360 -10.42 -21.81 -16.58
N SER A 361 -11.05 -22.99 -16.59
CA SER A 361 -10.56 -24.32 -17.00
C SER A 361 -9.07 -24.41 -17.37
N GLN A 362 -8.22 -25.27 -16.80
CA GLN A 362 -8.38 -26.73 -16.64
C GLN A 362 -7.23 -27.34 -15.80
N SER A 363 -7.58 -28.29 -14.93
CA SER A 363 -6.88 -29.57 -14.62
C SER A 363 -5.41 -29.58 -14.13
N SER A 364 -5.21 -29.84 -12.82
CA SER A 364 -4.38 -30.97 -12.33
C SER A 364 -4.68 -31.30 -10.86
N GLN A 365 -4.54 -32.58 -10.50
CA GLN A 365 -5.12 -33.26 -9.35
C GLN A 365 -4.50 -32.87 -7.98
N ALA A 366 -5.34 -32.63 -6.97
CA ALA A 366 -4.94 -32.62 -5.57
C ALA A 366 -5.49 -33.87 -4.86
N HIS A 367 -4.62 -34.53 -4.07
CA HIS A 367 -4.94 -35.74 -3.33
C HIS A 367 -5.96 -35.51 -2.21
N GLU A 368 -6.97 -36.37 -2.17
CA GLU A 368 -8.02 -36.41 -1.16
C GLU A 368 -7.49 -37.01 0.16
N ILE A 369 -7.64 -36.28 1.26
CA ILE A 369 -7.38 -36.79 2.62
C ILE A 369 -8.75 -37.10 3.25
N ASN A 370 -8.96 -38.36 3.61
CA ASN A 370 -10.21 -38.89 4.16
C ASN A 370 -10.78 -38.04 5.32
N PRO A 371 -12.10 -37.78 5.36
CA PRO A 371 -12.73 -37.15 6.51
C PRO A 371 -12.84 -38.15 7.67
N VAL A 372 -12.30 -37.76 8.83
CA VAL A 372 -12.52 -38.47 10.10
C VAL A 372 -13.95 -38.21 10.56
N ASN A 373 -14.70 -39.30 10.68
CA ASN A 373 -16.04 -39.34 11.25
C ASN A 373 -15.95 -39.08 12.77
N GLN A 374 -16.46 -37.95 13.25
CA GLN A 374 -16.79 -37.76 14.66
C GLN A 374 -18.20 -37.21 14.82
N GLN A 375 -19.06 -38.02 15.44
CA GLN A 375 -20.38 -37.64 15.92
C GLN A 375 -20.26 -36.48 16.92
N SER A 376 -20.77 -35.31 16.55
CA SER A 376 -21.00 -34.21 17.47
C SER A 376 -22.33 -34.39 18.21
N SER A 377 -22.26 -34.70 19.50
CA SER A 377 -23.36 -34.49 20.44
C SER A 377 -23.45 -32.99 20.77
N SER A 378 -24.65 -32.43 20.70
CA SER A 378 -24.92 -31.05 21.07
C SER A 378 -24.73 -30.84 22.58
N GLN A 379 -23.68 -30.14 22.99
CA GLN A 379 -23.56 -29.60 24.35
C GLN A 379 -23.97 -28.13 24.37
N ASN A 380 -24.96 -27.82 25.20
CA ASN A 380 -25.44 -26.47 25.48
C ASN A 380 -24.30 -25.61 26.07
N THR A 381 -23.83 -24.61 25.32
CA THR A 381 -22.94 -23.56 25.81
C THR A 381 -23.74 -22.35 26.29
N GLY A 382 -24.56 -22.56 27.33
CA GLY A 382 -25.09 -21.47 28.14
C GLY A 382 -24.09 -21.14 29.25
N MET A 383 -23.72 -19.87 29.42
CA MET A 383 -22.90 -19.44 30.55
C MET A 383 -23.61 -19.82 31.87
N PRO A 384 -22.94 -20.44 32.86
CA PRO A 384 -23.60 -20.86 34.09
C PRO A 384 -24.32 -19.68 34.74
N ILE A 385 -25.57 -19.87 35.17
CA ILE A 385 -26.40 -18.80 35.80
C ILE A 385 -25.65 -18.11 36.95
N VAL A 386 -24.81 -18.86 37.67
CA VAL A 386 -23.94 -18.34 38.74
C VAL A 386 -22.92 -17.33 38.25
N ALA A 387 -22.33 -17.53 37.06
CA ALA A 387 -21.39 -16.58 36.46
C ALA A 387 -22.09 -15.29 36.01
N THR A 388 -23.32 -15.40 35.50
CA THR A 388 -24.13 -14.23 35.12
C THR A 388 -24.52 -13.40 36.36
N LEU A 389 -24.92 -14.06 37.44
CA LEU A 389 -25.26 -13.40 38.70
C LEU A 389 -24.03 -12.74 39.36
N ALA A 390 -22.84 -13.34 39.24
CA ALA A 390 -21.59 -12.76 39.75
C ALA A 390 -21.22 -11.46 39.01
N VAL A 391 -21.40 -11.41 37.69
CA VAL A 391 -21.16 -10.20 36.89
C VAL A 391 -22.15 -9.10 37.27
N ILE A 392 -23.43 -9.43 37.43
CA ILE A 392 -24.46 -8.45 37.85
C ILE A 392 -24.15 -7.89 39.24
N ALA A 393 -23.76 -8.74 40.20
CA ALA A 393 -23.38 -8.29 41.54
C ALA A 393 -22.17 -7.34 41.52
N LEU A 394 -21.18 -7.62 40.67
CA LEU A 394 -19.97 -6.80 40.54
C LEU A 394 -20.27 -5.42 39.93
N VAL A 395 -21.16 -5.37 38.93
CA VAL A 395 -21.64 -4.10 38.34
C VAL A 395 -22.45 -3.29 39.36
N CYS A 396 -23.31 -3.93 40.15
CA CYS A 396 -24.06 -3.26 41.22
C CYS A 396 -23.13 -2.68 42.30
N LEU A 397 -22.07 -3.39 42.70
CA LEU A 397 -21.11 -2.89 43.68
C LEU A 397 -20.33 -1.67 43.15
N LEU A 398 -19.96 -1.67 41.86
CA LEU A 398 -19.31 -0.52 41.22
C LEU A 398 -20.25 0.69 41.15
N ALA A 399 -21.53 0.47 40.80
CA ALA A 399 -22.54 1.53 40.77
C ALA A 399 -22.77 2.13 42.17
N VAL A 400 -22.92 1.29 43.21
CA VAL A 400 -23.05 1.76 44.59
C VAL A 400 -21.81 2.54 45.02
N GLY A 401 -20.60 2.08 44.69
CA GLY A 401 -19.36 2.80 44.96
C GLY A 401 -19.29 4.17 44.29
N TYR A 402 -19.74 4.27 43.05
CA TYR A 402 -19.81 5.53 42.29
C TYR A 402 -20.79 6.54 42.94
N PHE A 403 -21.99 6.10 43.30
CA PHE A 403 -23.00 6.98 43.90
C PHE A 403 -22.70 7.34 45.36
N TYR A 404 -21.99 6.49 46.12
CA TYR A 404 -21.57 6.82 47.49
C TYR A 404 -20.36 7.77 47.52
N ARG A 405 -19.46 7.73 46.53
CA ARG A 405 -18.35 8.70 46.43
C ARG A 405 -18.82 10.09 46.01
N GLY A 406 -19.86 10.19 45.19
CA GLY A 406 -20.44 11.47 44.76
C GLY A 406 -21.16 12.27 45.87
N ARG A 407 -21.49 11.65 47.01
CA ARG A 407 -22.16 12.32 48.14
C ARG A 407 -21.22 12.90 49.22
N LYS A 408 -19.89 12.75 49.07
CA LYS A 408 -18.91 13.30 50.02
C LYS A 408 -18.18 14.56 49.52
N GLN A 409 -18.60 15.15 48.41
CA GLN A 409 -18.08 16.42 47.89
C GLN A 409 -19.18 17.41 47.52
N ILE A 410 -20.14 17.61 48.43
CA ILE A 410 -20.94 18.85 48.51
C ILE A 410 -20.93 19.30 49.97
#